data_AF-A0A919ZD57-F1
#
_entry.id   AF-A0A919ZD57-F1
#
_cell.length_a   1.000
_cell.length_b   1.000
_cell.length_c   1.000
_cell.angle_alpha   90.00
_cell.angle_beta   90.00
_cell.angle_gamma   90.00
#
_symmetry.space_group_name_H-M   'P 1'
#
loop_
_entity.id
_entity.type
_entity.pdbx_description
1 polymer ?
#
loop_
_entity_poly.entity_id
_entity_poly.type
_entity_poly.pdbx_seq_one_letter_code
_entity_poly.pdbx_strand_id
1 'polypeptide(L)'
;MLVPLFSWLFRPLVIKVTQESKLGKGVNVTPILIEDNTLKTPQTLRTISLSVEVKRRGSLWWRPLYWILLKNRVTLTIYSTPDNLLLQAVDTLQLKEVEVTETGFIIELNDLLKDVSGGYGSFSISKSYPYFIADHPEIHITHNLNAIIQPRIYVKDKPSWLLRLFIKYETNMHQVGFYRR
;
A
#
# COMPACT_ATOMS: atom_id res chain seq x y z
N MET A 1 -14.41 25.93 -16.64
CA MET A 1 -13.80 24.75 -15.99
C MET A 1 -12.50 25.21 -15.30
N LEU A 2 -12.58 25.68 -14.06
CA LEU A 2 -11.51 26.41 -13.34
C LEU A 2 -11.14 25.72 -12.00
N VAL A 3 -11.13 24.38 -11.97
CA VAL A 3 -11.00 23.60 -10.73
C VAL A 3 -9.60 23.00 -10.43
N PRO A 4 -8.58 22.94 -11.33
CA PRO A 4 -7.35 22.24 -10.95
C PRO A 4 -6.47 23.03 -9.96
N LEU A 5 -6.41 24.36 -10.05
CA LEU A 5 -5.50 25.18 -9.22
C LEU A 5 -5.93 25.24 -7.75
N PHE A 6 -7.23 25.42 -7.48
CA PHE A 6 -7.74 25.54 -6.11
C PHE A 6 -7.67 24.23 -5.33
N SER A 7 -7.80 23.08 -6.01
CA SER A 7 -7.72 21.76 -5.37
C SER A 7 -6.38 21.51 -4.64
N TRP A 8 -5.32 22.20 -5.07
CA TRP A 8 -3.98 22.08 -4.48
C TRP A 8 -3.88 22.79 -3.13
N LEU A 9 -4.57 23.92 -2.95
CA LEU A 9 -4.63 24.65 -1.67
C LEU A 9 -5.34 23.85 -0.58
N PHE A 10 -6.31 23.00 -0.94
CA PHE A 10 -7.08 22.22 0.03
C PHE A 10 -6.45 20.88 0.39
N ARG A 11 -5.44 20.40 -0.37
CA ARG A 11 -4.78 19.11 -0.15
C ARG A 11 -3.37 19.28 0.45
N PRO A 12 -3.24 19.55 1.75
CA PRO A 12 -1.95 19.70 2.42
C PRO A 12 -1.11 18.43 2.44
N LEU A 13 -1.70 17.25 2.22
CA LEU A 13 -1.00 15.97 2.31
C LEU A 13 -1.16 15.18 1.00
N VAL A 14 -0.09 14.54 0.57
CA VAL A 14 -0.09 13.55 -0.50
C VAL A 14 0.45 12.25 0.08
N ILE A 15 -0.28 11.16 -0.10
CA ILE A 15 0.19 9.82 0.22
C ILE A 15 0.22 9.06 -1.10
N LYS A 16 1.41 8.70 -1.54
CA LYS A 16 1.64 7.96 -2.77
C LYS A 16 2.13 6.56 -2.42
N VAL A 17 1.43 5.56 -2.92
CA VAL A 17 1.75 4.15 -2.69
C VAL A 17 2.06 3.51 -4.03
N THR A 18 3.29 3.06 -4.21
CA THR A 18 3.73 2.40 -5.44
C THR A 18 4.15 0.96 -5.17
N GLN A 19 3.62 0.06 -5.97
CA GLN A 19 3.94 -1.37 -5.97
C GLN A 19 4.74 -1.72 -7.20
N GLU A 20 5.88 -2.37 -7.01
CA GLU A 20 6.74 -2.84 -8.09
C GLU A 20 7.23 -4.26 -7.82
N SER A 21 7.15 -5.12 -8.82
CA SER A 21 7.73 -6.46 -8.77
C SER A 21 9.26 -6.39 -8.77
N LYS A 22 9.92 -7.34 -8.09
CA LYS A 22 11.38 -7.50 -8.19
C LYS A 22 11.87 -7.86 -9.59
N LEU A 23 10.98 -8.22 -10.52
CA LEU A 23 11.31 -8.55 -11.91
C LEU A 23 11.86 -7.36 -12.73
N GLY A 24 11.64 -6.12 -12.28
CA GLY A 24 12.18 -4.94 -12.93
C GLY A 24 11.48 -3.65 -12.50
N LYS A 25 12.15 -2.50 -12.69
CA LYS A 25 11.59 -1.18 -12.35
C LYS A 25 10.30 -0.93 -13.12
N GLY A 26 9.25 -0.51 -12.42
CA GLY A 26 7.95 -0.20 -13.03
C GLY A 26 7.13 -1.40 -13.49
N VAL A 27 7.54 -2.63 -13.14
CA VAL A 27 6.77 -3.84 -13.45
C VAL A 27 5.68 -4.01 -12.39
N ASN A 28 4.43 -3.78 -12.75
CA ASN A 28 3.26 -3.92 -11.88
C ASN A 28 2.57 -5.29 -12.02
N VAL A 29 3.31 -6.29 -12.50
CA VAL A 29 2.81 -7.66 -12.72
C VAL A 29 3.76 -8.67 -12.07
N THR A 30 3.21 -9.66 -11.38
CA THR A 30 3.95 -10.81 -10.86
C THR A 30 3.38 -12.10 -11.46
N PRO A 31 4.10 -12.78 -12.37
CA PRO A 31 3.74 -14.09 -12.88
C PRO A 31 4.10 -15.17 -11.86
N ILE A 32 3.18 -16.11 -11.68
CA ILE A 32 3.34 -17.25 -10.79
C ILE A 32 3.06 -18.54 -11.57
N LEU A 33 4.03 -19.45 -11.57
CA LEU A 33 3.95 -20.76 -12.20
C LEU A 33 3.54 -21.82 -11.17
N ILE A 34 2.53 -22.60 -11.52
CA ILE A 34 2.04 -23.74 -10.75
C ILE A 34 2.22 -25.01 -11.59
N GLU A 35 2.97 -25.99 -11.08
CA GLU A 35 3.14 -27.32 -11.68
C GLU A 35 2.79 -28.38 -10.62
N ASP A 36 2.03 -29.41 -10.97
CA ASP A 36 1.56 -30.45 -10.06
C ASP A 36 0.83 -29.92 -8.81
N ASN A 37 0.07 -28.83 -8.96
CA ASN A 37 -0.55 -28.07 -7.85
C ASN A 37 0.46 -27.52 -6.82
N THR A 38 1.74 -27.42 -7.17
CA THR A 38 2.79 -26.81 -6.36
C THR A 38 3.30 -25.53 -7.00
N LEU A 39 3.59 -24.52 -6.17
CA LEU A 39 4.12 -23.25 -6.62
C LEU A 39 5.62 -23.40 -6.92
N LYS A 40 6.00 -23.24 -8.19
CA LYS A 40 7.39 -23.42 -8.65
C LYS A 40 8.18 -22.11 -8.71
N THR A 41 7.49 -20.97 -8.77
CA THR A 41 8.15 -19.66 -8.82
C THR A 41 8.90 -19.39 -7.51
N PRO A 42 10.22 -19.11 -7.55
CA PRO A 42 11.00 -18.76 -6.37
C PRO A 42 10.39 -17.56 -5.61
N GLN A 43 10.46 -17.58 -4.29
CA GLN A 43 9.96 -16.49 -3.42
C GLN A 43 10.48 -15.11 -3.82
N THR A 44 11.75 -15.01 -4.24
CA THR A 44 12.36 -13.77 -4.72
C THR A 44 11.61 -13.15 -5.90
N LEU A 45 11.13 -13.97 -6.84
CA LEU A 45 10.37 -13.54 -8.01
C LEU A 45 8.89 -13.28 -7.69
N ARG A 46 8.41 -13.79 -6.54
CA ARG A 46 7.09 -13.49 -5.96
C ARG A 46 7.08 -12.30 -5.01
N THR A 47 8.23 -11.66 -4.81
CA THR A 47 8.37 -10.51 -3.91
C THR A 47 8.02 -9.21 -4.64
N ILE A 48 7.22 -8.38 -3.98
CA ILE A 48 6.75 -7.08 -4.44
C ILE A 48 7.25 -6.03 -3.44
N SER A 49 7.82 -4.95 -3.96
CA SER A 49 8.25 -3.79 -3.18
C SER A 49 7.09 -2.79 -3.09
N LEU A 50 6.57 -2.56 -1.89
CA LEU A 50 5.59 -1.51 -1.62
C LEU A 50 6.31 -0.26 -1.08
N SER A 51 6.40 0.79 -1.89
CA SER A 51 6.94 2.08 -1.43
C SER A 51 5.79 3.02 -1.04
N VAL A 52 5.88 3.58 0.15
CA VAL A 52 4.92 4.55 0.68
C VAL A 52 5.65 5.89 0.84
N GLU A 53 5.27 6.86 0.02
CA GLU A 53 5.72 8.25 0.11
C GLU A 53 4.63 9.11 0.75
N VAL A 54 4.97 9.81 1.83
CA VAL A 54 4.10 10.78 2.51
C VAL A 54 4.72 12.16 2.34
N LYS A 55 4.03 13.04 1.61
CA LYS A 55 4.49 14.38 1.27
C LYS A 55 3.55 15.46 1.79
N ARG A 56 4.08 16.35 2.62
CA ARG A 56 3.40 17.59 3.03
C ARG A 56 3.62 18.69 1.99
N ARG A 57 2.54 19.37 1.64
CA ARG A 57 2.50 20.59 0.84
C ARG A 57 2.16 21.78 1.74
N GLY A 58 2.68 22.96 1.40
CA GLY A 58 2.34 24.19 2.14
C GLY A 58 0.86 24.52 1.96
N SER A 59 0.07 24.45 3.03
CA SER A 59 -1.34 24.81 3.04
C SER A 59 -1.81 25.15 4.46
N LEU A 60 -2.72 26.12 4.57
CA LEU A 60 -3.32 26.55 5.84
C LEU A 60 -4.10 25.42 6.53
N TRP A 61 -4.63 24.47 5.74
CA TRP A 61 -5.39 23.33 6.25
C TRP A 61 -4.53 22.22 6.84
N TRP A 62 -3.20 22.33 6.78
CA TRP A 62 -2.30 21.34 7.35
C TRP A 62 -2.48 21.16 8.86
N ARG A 63 -2.50 22.26 9.63
CA ARG A 63 -2.59 22.20 11.10
C ARG A 63 -3.85 21.46 11.59
N PRO A 64 -5.08 21.82 11.14
CA PRO A 64 -6.28 21.10 11.56
C PRO A 64 -6.29 19.66 11.07
N LEU A 65 -5.85 19.40 9.82
CA LEU A 65 -5.72 18.02 9.32
C LEU A 65 -4.78 17.20 10.19
N TYR A 66 -3.58 17.70 10.46
CA TYR A 66 -2.56 17.02 11.25
C TYR A 66 -3.08 16.68 12.65
N TRP A 67 -3.77 17.61 13.30
CA TRP A 67 -4.40 17.37 14.59
C TRP A 67 -5.45 16.26 14.55
N ILE A 68 -6.25 16.20 13.48
CA ILE A 68 -7.21 15.11 13.25
C ILE A 68 -6.48 13.79 13.03
N LEU A 69 -5.43 13.77 12.19
CA LEU A 69 -4.69 12.56 11.86
C LEU A 69 -3.91 12.01 13.08
N LEU A 70 -3.39 12.85 13.95
CA LEU A 70 -2.73 12.40 15.18
C LEU A 70 -3.67 11.75 16.19
N LYS A 71 -4.93 12.21 16.24
CA LYS A 71 -5.93 11.67 17.16
C LYS A 71 -6.55 10.36 16.69
N ASN A 72 -6.26 9.96 15.46
CA ASN A 72 -6.92 8.84 14.81
C ASN A 72 -5.88 7.84 14.32
N ARG A 73 -6.19 6.55 14.38
CA ARG A 73 -5.38 5.54 13.72
C ARG A 73 -5.51 5.71 12.20
N VAL A 74 -4.39 5.90 11.51
CA VAL A 74 -4.30 6.03 10.05
C VAL A 74 -3.54 4.83 9.54
N THR A 75 -4.21 4.00 8.76
CA THR A 75 -3.66 2.72 8.31
C THR A 75 -3.71 2.61 6.79
N LEU A 76 -2.72 1.91 6.24
CA LEU A 76 -2.72 1.42 4.88
C LEU A 76 -2.95 -0.09 4.92
N THR A 77 -4.06 -0.55 4.40
CA THR A 77 -4.40 -1.98 4.31
C THR A 77 -4.04 -2.49 2.93
N ILE A 78 -3.35 -3.63 2.88
CA ILE A 78 -2.93 -4.29 1.65
C ILE A 78 -3.61 -5.65 1.62
N TYR A 79 -4.44 -5.86 0.59
CA TYR A 79 -5.18 -7.09 0.40
C TYR A 79 -5.32 -7.38 -1.10
N SER A 80 -5.59 -8.64 -1.42
CA SER A 80 -5.78 -9.13 -2.78
C SER A 80 -7.28 -9.15 -3.15
N THR A 81 -7.60 -9.07 -4.43
CA THR A 81 -8.95 -9.33 -4.94
C THR A 81 -8.80 -10.28 -6.14
N PRO A 82 -9.40 -11.49 -6.10
CA PRO A 82 -10.18 -12.06 -4.99
C PRO A 82 -9.33 -12.32 -3.75
N ASP A 83 -9.98 -12.43 -2.58
CA ASP A 83 -9.35 -12.59 -1.24
C ASP A 83 -8.70 -13.97 -1.03
N ASN A 84 -8.33 -14.64 -2.12
CA ASN A 84 -7.82 -16.00 -2.16
C ASN A 84 -6.29 -16.00 -2.28
N LEU A 85 -5.59 -14.96 -1.82
CA LEU A 85 -4.14 -14.94 -1.79
C LEU A 85 -3.65 -14.52 -0.41
N LEU A 86 -2.63 -15.22 0.08
CA LEU A 86 -1.92 -14.85 1.29
C LEU A 86 -0.76 -13.93 0.92
N LEU A 87 -0.88 -12.66 1.30
CA LEU A 87 0.19 -11.68 1.17
C LEU A 87 0.95 -11.60 2.48
N GLN A 88 2.20 -12.03 2.48
CA GLN A 88 3.05 -12.02 3.67
C GLN A 88 4.08 -10.90 3.57
N ALA A 89 4.08 -9.98 4.53
CA ALA A 89 5.18 -9.03 4.67
C ALA A 89 6.49 -9.81 4.89
N VAL A 90 7.58 -9.39 4.24
CA VAL A 90 8.87 -10.06 4.45
C VAL A 90 9.23 -9.89 5.91
N ASP A 91 9.38 -11.02 6.60
CA ASP A 91 9.64 -11.10 8.03
C ASP A 91 10.94 -10.35 8.32
N THR A 92 10.76 -9.13 8.81
CA THR A 92 11.82 -8.35 9.40
C THR A 92 11.33 -8.19 10.82
N LEU A 93 12.03 -8.81 11.75
CA LEU A 93 11.84 -8.74 13.21
C LEU A 93 11.90 -7.28 13.77
N GLN A 94 11.55 -6.24 13.00
CA GLN A 94 11.96 -4.84 13.22
C GLN A 94 10.96 -3.76 12.76
N LEU A 95 9.85 -4.06 12.07
CA LEU A 95 8.88 -3.01 11.67
C LEU A 95 7.68 -2.97 12.62
N LYS A 96 7.77 -2.12 13.65
CA LYS A 96 6.72 -1.94 14.69
C LYS A 96 5.37 -1.52 14.11
N GLU A 97 5.38 -0.87 12.95
CA GLU A 97 4.16 -0.37 12.32
C GLU A 97 3.42 -1.38 11.43
N VAL A 98 3.91 -2.63 11.27
CA VAL A 98 3.26 -3.63 10.40
C VAL A 98 2.50 -4.65 11.24
N GLU A 99 1.21 -4.81 10.94
CA GLU A 99 0.32 -5.80 11.55
C GLU A 99 -0.14 -6.81 10.48
N VAL A 100 0.06 -8.10 10.73
CA VAL A 100 -0.34 -9.17 9.79
C VAL A 100 -1.82 -9.50 9.98
N THR A 101 -2.55 -9.67 8.87
CA THR A 101 -3.95 -10.11 8.86
C THR A 101 -4.07 -11.51 8.22
N GLU A 102 -5.28 -12.07 8.17
CA GLU A 102 -5.51 -13.43 7.64
C GLU A 102 -5.02 -13.63 6.20
N THR A 103 -5.20 -12.63 5.33
CA THR A 103 -4.86 -12.71 3.89
C THR A 103 -3.89 -11.63 3.44
N GLY A 104 -3.48 -10.72 4.33
CA GLY A 104 -2.64 -9.59 3.99
C GLY A 104 -1.98 -8.94 5.20
N PHE A 105 -1.84 -7.62 5.13
CA PHE A 105 -1.20 -6.86 6.21
C PHE A 105 -1.64 -5.40 6.21
N ILE A 106 -1.44 -4.75 7.35
CA ILE A 106 -1.75 -3.36 7.64
C ILE A 106 -0.46 -2.65 8.00
N ILE A 107 -0.27 -1.43 7.49
CA ILE A 107 0.82 -0.54 7.86
C ILE A 107 0.23 0.67 8.59
N GLU A 108 0.66 0.91 9.83
CA GLU A 108 0.32 2.11 10.59
C GLU A 108 1.14 3.31 10.11
N LEU A 109 0.46 4.33 9.59
CA LEU A 109 1.11 5.52 9.01
C LEU A 109 1.35 6.62 10.04
N ASN A 110 0.86 6.48 11.28
CA ASN A 110 0.89 7.52 12.30
C ASN A 110 2.31 8.04 12.58
N ASP A 111 3.32 7.17 12.62
CA ASP A 111 4.70 7.58 12.87
C ASP A 111 5.30 8.31 11.66
N LEU A 112 5.06 7.84 10.43
CA LEU A 112 5.44 8.58 9.21
C LEU A 112 4.78 9.97 9.17
N LEU A 113 3.52 10.08 9.61
CA LEU A 113 2.80 11.36 9.67
C LEU A 113 3.38 12.32 10.73
N LYS A 114 3.84 11.80 11.87
CA LYS A 114 4.55 12.59 12.89
C LYS A 114 5.86 13.12 12.34
N ASP A 115 6.66 12.27 11.71
CA ASP A 115 7.96 12.67 11.16
C ASP A 115 7.81 13.74 10.07
N VAL A 116 6.77 13.62 9.23
CA VAL A 116 6.47 14.64 8.20
C VAL A 116 6.08 16.00 8.78
N SER A 117 5.64 16.05 10.04
CA SER A 117 5.29 17.30 10.71
C SER A 117 6.49 18.14 11.14
N GLY A 118 7.63 17.50 11.44
CA GLY A 118 8.82 18.14 12.00
C GLY A 118 9.62 18.99 11.01
N GLY A 119 9.44 18.77 9.71
CA GLY A 119 10.08 19.60 8.68
C GLY A 119 9.46 21.00 8.58
N TYR A 120 10.23 22.00 8.15
CA TYR A 120 9.71 23.31 7.70
C TYR A 120 9.39 23.26 6.19
N GLY A 121 8.34 23.97 5.74
CA GLY A 121 7.98 24.04 4.31
C GLY A 121 7.44 22.74 3.70
N SER A 122 7.80 22.44 2.45
CA SER A 122 7.43 21.18 1.80
C SER A 122 8.37 20.06 2.20
N PHE A 123 7.84 18.95 2.70
CA PHE A 123 8.63 17.85 3.24
C PHE A 123 8.07 16.51 2.75
N SER A 124 8.93 15.52 2.50
CA SER A 124 8.53 14.19 2.03
C SER A 124 9.35 13.12 2.73
N ILE A 125 8.69 12.03 3.13
CA ILE A 125 9.33 10.80 3.62
C ILE A 125 8.87 9.65 2.74
N SER A 126 9.81 8.75 2.42
CA SER A 126 9.52 7.50 1.71
C SER A 126 10.02 6.32 2.51
N LYS A 127 9.21 5.27 2.63
CA LYS A 127 9.57 4.00 3.29
C LYS A 127 9.09 2.82 2.44
N SER A 128 9.92 1.79 2.34
CA SER A 128 9.63 0.58 1.56
C SER A 128 9.30 -0.61 2.46
N TYR A 129 8.27 -1.35 2.07
CA TYR A 129 7.73 -2.51 2.76
C TYR A 129 7.67 -3.68 1.77
N PRO A 130 8.73 -4.49 1.66
CA PRO A 130 8.69 -5.65 0.79
C PRO A 130 7.72 -6.71 1.35
N TYR A 131 6.94 -7.31 0.48
CA TYR A 131 6.05 -8.43 0.80
C TYR A 131 6.10 -9.46 -0.32
N PHE A 132 5.66 -10.68 -0.08
CA PHE A 132 5.62 -11.74 -1.08
C PHE A 132 4.31 -12.52 -1.03
N ILE A 133 3.98 -13.18 -2.12
CA ILE A 133 2.82 -14.07 -2.21
C ILE A 133 3.24 -15.42 -1.65
N ALA A 134 2.63 -15.79 -0.52
CA ALA A 134 2.98 -16.99 0.24
C ALA A 134 2.18 -18.20 -0.24
N ASP A 135 2.75 -19.37 0.00
CA ASP A 135 2.13 -20.66 -0.26
C ASP A 135 1.27 -21.02 0.95
N HIS A 136 -0.02 -21.30 0.76
CA HIS A 136 -0.88 -21.75 1.85
C HIS A 136 -1.70 -22.98 1.42
N PRO A 137 -1.73 -24.06 2.23
CA PRO A 137 -2.37 -25.33 1.85
C PRO A 137 -3.89 -25.20 1.63
N GLU A 138 -4.53 -24.24 2.28
CA GLU A 138 -5.98 -23.99 2.16
C GLU A 138 -6.33 -23.03 1.01
N ILE A 139 -5.32 -22.40 0.37
CA ILE A 139 -5.54 -21.46 -0.72
C ILE A 139 -5.48 -22.20 -2.06
N HIS A 140 -6.65 -22.51 -2.59
CA HIS A 140 -6.78 -23.14 -3.91
C HIS A 140 -6.91 -22.07 -5.01
N ILE A 141 -5.81 -21.80 -5.70
CA ILE A 141 -5.81 -20.88 -6.85
C ILE A 141 -6.44 -21.59 -8.05
N THR A 142 -7.63 -21.16 -8.49
CA THR A 142 -8.30 -21.69 -9.70
C THR A 142 -7.49 -21.41 -10.98
N HIS A 143 -7.74 -22.18 -12.06
CA HIS A 143 -7.01 -22.03 -13.33
C HIS A 143 -7.17 -20.62 -13.92
N ASN A 144 -6.07 -20.06 -14.43
CA ASN A 144 -6.02 -18.75 -15.13
C ASN A 144 -6.58 -17.58 -14.31
N LEU A 145 -6.48 -17.67 -12.98
CA LEU A 145 -6.87 -16.58 -12.10
C LEU A 145 -5.91 -15.40 -12.31
N ASN A 146 -6.48 -14.20 -12.39
CA ASN A 146 -5.75 -12.96 -12.24
C ASN A 146 -6.23 -12.32 -10.94
N ALA A 147 -5.29 -12.05 -10.03
CA ALA A 147 -5.59 -11.31 -8.82
C ALA A 147 -5.01 -9.90 -8.91
N ILE A 148 -5.64 -8.98 -8.18
CA ILE A 148 -5.20 -7.59 -8.09
C ILE A 148 -4.92 -7.28 -6.63
N ILE A 149 -3.74 -6.75 -6.34
CA ILE A 149 -3.37 -6.29 -5.00
C ILE A 149 -3.62 -4.79 -4.93
N GLN A 150 -4.49 -4.38 -3.99
CA GLN A 150 -4.97 -3.01 -3.87
C GLN A 150 -4.64 -2.44 -2.48
N PRO A 151 -3.76 -1.43 -2.40
CA PRO A 151 -3.53 -0.69 -1.18
C PRO A 151 -4.68 0.29 -0.95
N ARG A 152 -5.21 0.34 0.28
CA ARG A 152 -6.29 1.27 0.66
C ARG A 152 -5.99 1.97 1.99
N ILE A 153 -6.27 3.26 2.05
CA ILE A 153 -6.10 4.05 3.27
C ILE A 153 -7.40 4.09 4.07
N TYR A 154 -7.27 3.83 5.37
CA TYR A 154 -8.33 3.92 6.37
C TYR A 154 -7.95 4.92 7.46
N VAL A 155 -8.97 5.59 8.01
CA VAL A 155 -8.83 6.43 9.21
C VAL A 155 -9.95 6.09 10.16
N LYS A 156 -9.60 5.71 11.40
CA LYS A 156 -10.54 5.07 12.36
C LYS A 156 -11.28 3.88 11.75
N ASP A 157 -10.56 3.03 11.01
CA ASP A 157 -11.09 1.82 10.36
C ASP A 157 -12.22 2.07 9.34
N LYS A 158 -12.43 3.34 8.95
CA LYS A 158 -13.41 3.73 7.93
C LYS A 158 -12.70 4.25 6.68
N PRO A 159 -13.21 3.90 5.48
CA PRO A 159 -12.73 4.50 4.25
C PRO A 159 -13.11 5.99 4.30
N SER A 160 -12.13 6.85 4.50
CA SER A 160 -12.43 8.25 4.76
C SER A 160 -12.65 9.02 3.45
N TRP A 161 -13.91 9.11 3.03
CA TRP A 161 -14.30 9.94 1.89
C TRP A 161 -14.01 11.43 2.10
N LEU A 162 -14.26 11.97 3.30
CA LEU A 162 -14.02 13.38 3.63
C LEU A 162 -12.53 13.75 3.59
N LEU A 163 -11.63 12.87 4.04
CA LEU A 163 -10.19 13.11 3.96
C LEU A 163 -9.68 13.14 2.51
N ARG A 164 -10.43 12.66 1.50
CA ARG A 164 -10.02 12.85 0.09
C ARG A 164 -9.99 14.32 -0.34
N LEU A 165 -10.65 15.20 0.42
CA LEU A 165 -10.57 16.65 0.21
C LEU A 165 -9.21 17.21 0.65
N PHE A 166 -8.59 16.61 1.67
CA PHE A 166 -7.36 17.09 2.31
C PHE A 166 -6.11 16.24 2.02
N ILE A 167 -6.32 14.99 1.64
CA ILE A 167 -5.28 14.01 1.36
C ILE A 167 -5.43 13.60 -0.10
N LYS A 168 -4.42 13.90 -0.91
CA LYS A 168 -4.28 13.33 -2.25
C LYS A 168 -3.72 11.91 -2.10
N TYR A 169 -4.57 10.90 -2.29
CA TYR A 169 -4.13 9.52 -2.32
C TYR A 169 -3.83 9.11 -3.77
N GLU A 170 -2.59 8.67 -4.02
CA GLU A 170 -2.14 8.15 -5.31
C GLU A 170 -1.70 6.70 -5.10
N THR A 171 -2.21 5.77 -5.90
CA THR A 171 -1.82 4.37 -5.81
C THR A 171 -1.85 3.69 -7.18
N ASN A 172 -1.04 2.66 -7.38
CA ASN A 172 -1.13 1.76 -8.50
C ASN A 172 -1.63 0.38 -8.05
N MET A 173 -2.38 -0.27 -8.94
CA MET A 173 -2.75 -1.68 -8.79
C MET A 173 -1.58 -2.56 -9.23
N HIS A 174 -1.36 -3.65 -8.50
CA HIS A 174 -0.41 -4.69 -8.86
C HIS A 174 -1.15 -5.95 -9.27
N GLN A 175 -0.85 -6.48 -10.45
CA GLN A 175 -1.49 -7.68 -10.98
C GLN A 175 -0.67 -8.92 -10.66
N VAL A 176 -1.34 -10.02 -10.37
CA VAL A 176 -0.75 -11.33 -10.17
C VAL A 176 -1.40 -12.29 -11.15
N GLY A 177 -0.60 -12.84 -12.06
CA GLY A 177 -1.06 -13.80 -13.06
C GLY A 177 -0.62 -15.21 -12.71
N PHE A 178 -1.57 -16.15 -12.66
CA PHE A 178 -1.29 -17.56 -12.36
C PHE A 178 -1.30 -18.40 -13.65
N TYR A 179 -0.19 -19.07 -13.92
CA TYR A 179 0.01 -19.93 -15.08
C TYR A 179 0.19 -21.37 -14.61
N ARG A 180 -0.66 -22.28 -15.09
CA ARG A 180 -0.57 -23.71 -14.80
C ARG A 180 0.03 -24.44 -15.99
N ARG A 181 0.93 -25.40 -15.71
CA ARG A 181 1.53 -26.30 -16.68
C ARG A 181 1.34 -27.75 -16.25
#